data_AF-A0A162NBH9-F1
#
_entry.id   AF-A0A162NBH9-F1
#
_cell.length_a   1.000
_cell.length_b   1.000
_cell.length_c   1.000
_cell.angle_alpha   90.00
_cell.angle_beta   90.00
_cell.angle_gamma   90.00
#
_symmetry.space_group_name_H-M   'P 1'
#
loop_
_entity.id
_entity.type
_entity.pdbx_description
1 polymer ?
#
loop_
_entity_poly.entity_id
_entity_poly.type
_entity_poly.pdbx_seq_one_letter_code
_entity_poly.pdbx_strand_id
1 'polypeptide(L)'
;MKFSADVSSDRSKSRKAHFTAPSSIRRKIMSAPLSKELREKHSARSIPVRKDDEVMVVRGTYKGREGKIVQVYRKKWVIHIDRVTREKVNGATVPIGIHPSKVVVTNLKIDKSRQAILDRKNSASKKNAMEQ
;
A
#
# COMPACT_ATOMS: atom_id res chain seq x y z
N MET A 1 5.57 9.58 -24.45
CA MET A 1 5.66 11.06 -24.35
C MET A 1 4.43 11.57 -23.61
N LYS A 2 4.55 12.62 -22.79
CA LYS A 2 3.42 13.24 -22.07
C LYS A 2 2.72 14.22 -23.02
N PHE A 3 1.40 14.15 -23.17
CA PHE A 3 0.64 15.03 -24.07
C PHE A 3 -0.10 16.19 -23.37
N SER A 4 -0.59 15.99 -22.13
CA SER A 4 -1.29 17.04 -21.37
C SER A 4 -0.31 18.10 -20.85
N ALA A 5 -0.52 19.39 -21.13
CA ALA A 5 0.36 20.45 -20.67
C ALA A 5 0.48 20.55 -19.13
N ASP A 6 -0.63 20.34 -18.42
CA ASP A 6 -0.79 20.57 -16.97
C ASP A 6 0.03 19.64 -16.07
N VAL A 7 0.45 18.47 -16.58
CA VAL A 7 1.19 17.48 -15.77
C VAL A 7 2.69 17.72 -15.84
N SER A 8 3.31 18.34 -14.83
CA SER A 8 4.77 18.57 -14.88
C SER A 8 5.61 17.28 -14.99
N SER A 9 6.61 17.27 -15.88
CA SER A 9 7.66 16.25 -15.99
C SER A 9 8.95 16.61 -15.22
N ASP A 10 8.96 17.79 -14.57
CA ASP A 10 10.10 18.27 -13.82
C ASP A 10 10.31 17.44 -12.55
N ARG A 11 11.52 16.90 -12.41
CA ARG A 11 11.95 16.10 -11.25
C ARG A 11 11.79 16.85 -9.94
N SER A 12 12.10 18.15 -9.90
CA SER A 12 12.04 18.97 -8.69
C SER A 12 10.60 19.16 -8.23
N LYS A 13 9.69 19.48 -9.16
CA LYS A 13 8.25 19.64 -8.88
C LYS A 13 7.64 18.32 -8.39
N SER A 14 7.95 17.20 -9.05
CA SER A 14 7.47 15.86 -8.67
C SER A 14 7.95 15.44 -7.27
N ARG A 15 9.24 15.64 -6.97
CA ARG A 15 9.79 15.32 -5.65
C ARG A 15 9.18 16.20 -4.55
N LYS A 16 9.04 17.50 -4.79
CA LYS A 16 8.38 18.41 -3.85
C LYS A 16 6.97 17.92 -3.54
N ALA A 17 6.16 17.67 -4.57
CA ALA A 17 4.80 17.15 -4.42
C ALA A 17 4.73 15.83 -3.63
N HIS A 18 5.67 14.90 -3.83
CA HIS A 18 5.73 13.65 -3.08
C HIS A 18 6.06 13.88 -1.59
N PHE A 19 7.16 14.56 -1.27
CA PHE A 19 7.64 14.68 0.11
C PHE A 19 6.79 15.65 0.95
N THR A 20 6.20 16.68 0.35
CA THR A 20 5.31 17.63 1.05
C THR A 20 3.84 17.23 0.99
N ALA A 21 3.51 16.03 0.45
CA ALA A 21 2.13 15.57 0.33
C ALA A 21 1.40 15.57 1.69
N PRO A 22 0.12 16.02 1.75
CA PRO A 22 -0.69 15.93 2.96
C PRO A 22 -1.11 14.49 3.25
N SER A 23 -1.53 14.20 4.49
CA SER A 23 -1.81 12.83 4.97
C SER A 23 -2.84 12.07 4.11
N SER A 24 -3.87 12.76 3.60
CA SER A 24 -4.89 12.19 2.72
C SER A 24 -4.32 11.69 1.39
N ILE A 25 -3.34 12.40 0.84
CA ILE A 25 -2.64 12.04 -0.39
C ILE A 25 -1.61 10.95 -0.11
N ARG A 26 -0.87 11.05 1.00
CA ARG A 26 0.06 9.98 1.43
C ARG A 26 -0.62 8.64 1.59
N ARG A 27 -1.86 8.61 2.09
CA ARG A 27 -2.69 7.39 2.14
C ARG A 27 -2.84 6.74 0.77
N LYS A 28 -3.08 7.52 -0.29
CA LYS A 28 -3.25 6.98 -1.66
C LYS A 28 -1.92 6.47 -2.22
N ILE A 29 -0.84 7.22 -2.00
CA ILE A 29 0.51 6.88 -2.49
C ILE A 29 1.02 5.62 -1.78
N MET A 30 0.79 5.50 -0.47
CA MET A 30 1.11 4.30 0.33
C MET A 30 0.10 3.18 0.07
N SER A 31 0.18 2.60 -1.12
CA SER A 31 -0.60 1.44 -1.53
C SER A 31 0.27 0.20 -1.66
N ALA A 32 -0.34 -0.98 -1.47
CA ALA A 32 0.30 -2.27 -1.68
C ALA A 32 -0.49 -3.09 -2.71
N PRO A 33 0.20 -3.90 -3.53
CA PRO A 33 -0.45 -4.89 -4.40
C PRO A 33 -1.22 -5.94 -3.59
N LEU A 34 -2.36 -6.38 -4.13
CA LEU A 34 -3.10 -7.54 -3.59
C LEU A 34 -2.43 -8.85 -4.02
N SER A 35 -2.65 -9.93 -3.24
CA SER A 35 -2.32 -11.31 -3.61
C SER A 35 -3.09 -11.75 -4.87
N LYS A 36 -2.67 -12.83 -5.52
CA LYS A 36 -3.33 -13.32 -6.75
C LYS A 36 -4.81 -13.65 -6.49
N GLU A 37 -5.08 -14.36 -5.40
CA GLU A 37 -6.43 -14.74 -4.96
C GLU A 37 -7.32 -13.51 -4.71
N LEU A 38 -6.81 -12.50 -4.00
CA LEU A 38 -7.57 -11.28 -3.75
C LEU A 38 -7.79 -10.43 -5.02
N ARG A 39 -6.84 -10.47 -5.97
CA ARG A 39 -7.02 -9.80 -7.27
C ARG A 39 -8.11 -10.44 -8.09
N GLU A 40 -8.20 -11.77 -8.09
CA GLU A 40 -9.26 -12.50 -8.79
C GLU A 40 -10.62 -12.21 -8.13
N LYS A 41 -10.69 -12.30 -6.80
CA LYS A 41 -11.93 -12.05 -6.05
C LYS A 41 -12.47 -10.62 -6.21
N HIS A 42 -11.62 -9.61 -6.14
CA HIS A 42 -12.06 -8.21 -6.14
C HIS A 42 -11.78 -7.46 -7.45
N SER A 43 -11.15 -8.12 -8.44
CA SER A 43 -10.78 -7.52 -9.73
C SER A 43 -10.07 -6.16 -9.58
N ALA A 44 -9.18 -6.06 -8.60
CA ALA A 44 -8.45 -4.84 -8.26
C ALA A 44 -6.95 -5.13 -8.07
N ARG A 45 -6.06 -4.30 -8.63
CA ARG A 45 -4.61 -4.54 -8.58
C ARG A 45 -3.96 -4.20 -7.23
N SER A 46 -4.39 -3.10 -6.61
CA SER A 46 -3.77 -2.56 -5.39
C SER A 46 -4.75 -1.76 -4.53
N ILE A 47 -4.43 -1.65 -3.24
CA ILE A 47 -5.22 -0.91 -2.26
C ILE A 47 -4.33 -0.12 -1.28
N PRO A 48 -4.77 1.05 -0.77
CA PRO A 48 -4.13 1.70 0.36
C PRO A 48 -4.06 0.80 1.59
N VAL A 49 -2.87 0.66 2.17
CA VAL A 49 -2.65 -0.17 3.37
C VAL A 49 -3.31 0.44 4.60
N ARG A 50 -3.84 -0.41 5.49
CA ARG A 50 -4.43 -0.03 6.77
C ARG A 50 -3.79 -0.85 7.89
N LYS A 51 -3.88 -0.32 9.12
CA LYS A 51 -3.71 -1.13 10.33
C LYS A 51 -4.66 -2.33 10.24
N ASP A 52 -4.18 -3.47 10.72
CA ASP A 52 -4.87 -4.76 10.76
C ASP A 52 -5.02 -5.51 9.42
N ASP A 53 -4.51 -4.97 8.31
CA ASP A 53 -4.34 -5.80 7.10
C ASP A 53 -3.21 -6.82 7.34
N GLU A 54 -3.34 -8.02 6.81
CA GLU A 54 -2.26 -9.01 6.81
C GLU A 54 -1.47 -8.92 5.52
N VAL A 55 -0.16 -9.06 5.67
CA VAL A 55 0.76 -8.80 4.60
C VAL A 55 1.95 -9.75 4.62
N MET A 56 2.46 -10.04 3.42
CA MET A 56 3.70 -10.77 3.20
C MET A 56 4.77 -9.85 2.59
N VAL A 57 5.98 -9.88 3.13
CA VAL A 57 7.12 -9.13 2.59
C VAL A 57 7.70 -9.86 1.37
N VAL A 58 7.78 -9.18 0.23
CA VAL A 58 8.25 -9.78 -1.04
C VAL A 58 9.70 -9.43 -1.35
N ARG A 59 10.19 -8.28 -0.88
CA ARG A 59 11.54 -7.78 -1.19
C ARG A 59 12.27 -7.29 0.06
N GLY A 60 13.58 -7.55 0.12
CA GLY A 60 14.48 -7.15 1.20
C GLY A 60 14.84 -8.30 2.14
N THR A 61 15.56 -7.98 3.22
CA THR A 61 16.11 -8.95 4.20
C THR A 61 15.03 -9.81 4.87
N TYR A 62 13.83 -9.27 5.05
CA TYR A 62 12.71 -9.94 5.73
C TYR A 62 11.72 -10.59 4.75
N LYS A 63 12.14 -10.88 3.51
CA LYS A 63 11.31 -11.54 2.49
C LYS A 63 10.77 -12.88 3.01
N GLY A 64 9.53 -13.19 2.67
CA GLY A 64 8.84 -14.43 3.06
C GLY A 64 8.22 -14.37 4.46
N ARG A 65 8.51 -13.33 5.25
CA ARG A 65 7.81 -13.12 6.53
C ARG A 65 6.44 -12.53 6.28
N GLU A 66 5.47 -13.07 7.00
CA GLU A 66 4.08 -12.63 7.02
C GLU A 66 3.72 -12.08 8.40
N GLY A 67 2.78 -11.15 8.41
CA GLY A 67 2.27 -10.62 9.66
C GLY A 67 1.22 -9.53 9.44
N LYS A 68 0.58 -9.17 10.54
CA LYS A 68 -0.42 -8.09 10.56
C LYS A 68 0.27 -6.74 10.60
N ILE A 69 -0.27 -5.73 9.91
CA ILE A 69 0.20 -4.35 10.04
C ILE A 69 -0.23 -3.80 11.41
N VAL A 70 0.76 -3.53 12.26
CA VAL A 70 0.56 -2.92 13.59
C VAL A 70 0.31 -1.42 13.46
N GLN A 71 1.12 -0.75 12.64
CA GLN A 71 1.08 0.70 12.49
C GLN A 71 1.45 1.14 11.07
N VAL A 72 0.75 2.17 10.57
CA VAL A 72 1.07 2.85 9.31
C VAL A 72 1.65 4.22 9.63
N TYR A 73 2.96 4.36 9.49
CA TYR A 73 3.67 5.61 9.77
C TYR A 73 3.83 6.46 8.51
N ARG A 74 2.79 7.24 8.17
CA ARG A 74 2.75 8.08 6.96
C ARG A 74 3.80 9.18 6.91
N LYS A 75 4.26 9.70 8.05
CA LYS A 75 5.32 10.73 8.10
C LYS A 75 6.64 10.20 7.51
N LYS A 76 6.98 8.95 7.83
CA LYS A 76 8.20 8.24 7.40
C LYS A 76 8.03 7.32 6.19
N TRP A 77 6.83 7.27 5.58
CA TRP A 77 6.53 6.40 4.43
C TRP A 77 6.69 4.90 4.70
N VAL A 78 6.39 4.47 5.92
CA VAL A 78 6.73 3.15 6.42
C VAL A 78 5.51 2.46 7.04
N ILE A 79 5.45 1.15 6.93
CA ILE A 79 4.58 0.26 7.73
C ILE A 79 5.41 -0.57 8.69
N HIS A 80 4.84 -0.84 9.86
CA HIS A 80 5.37 -1.78 10.84
C HIS A 80 4.49 -3.03 10.82
N ILE A 81 5.14 -4.18 10.65
CA ILE A 81 4.52 -5.49 10.54
C ILE A 81 4.84 -6.26 11.82
N ASP A 82 3.85 -6.96 12.35
CA ASP A 82 4.03 -7.85 13.49
C ASP A 82 5.07 -8.93 13.16
N ARG A 83 5.87 -9.34 14.16
CA ARG A 83 6.99 -10.31 14.02
C ARG A 83 8.15 -9.85 13.12
N VAL A 84 8.11 -8.65 12.57
CA VAL A 84 9.22 -8.02 11.85
C VAL A 84 9.90 -6.99 12.75
N THR A 85 10.66 -7.50 13.71
CA THR A 85 11.39 -6.73 14.71
C THR A 85 12.89 -7.00 14.63
N ARG A 86 13.68 -6.09 15.21
CA ARG A 86 15.11 -6.26 15.46
C ARG A 86 15.37 -6.08 16.95
N GLU A 87 16.23 -6.91 17.50
CA GLU A 87 16.72 -6.78 18.86
C GLU A 87 17.86 -5.73 18.94
N LYS A 88 17.83 -4.90 19.98
CA LYS A 88 18.92 -3.98 20.31
C LYS A 88 19.93 -4.67 21.21
N VAL A 89 21.12 -4.08 21.35
CA VAL A 89 22.17 -4.59 22.26
C VAL A 89 21.69 -4.68 23.72
N ASN A 90 20.70 -3.88 24.11
CA ASN A 90 20.10 -3.90 25.45
C ASN A 90 18.94 -4.91 25.60
N GLY A 91 18.75 -5.86 24.67
CA GLY A 91 17.71 -6.90 24.70
C GLY A 91 16.29 -6.43 24.33
N ALA A 92 16.06 -5.12 24.13
CA ALA A 92 14.76 -4.61 23.73
C ALA A 92 14.49 -4.85 22.23
N THR A 93 13.25 -5.22 21.89
CA THR A 93 12.84 -5.39 20.48
C THR A 93 12.24 -4.10 19.91
N VAL A 94 12.55 -3.79 18.65
CA VAL A 94 12.02 -2.61 17.95
C VAL A 94 11.46 -3.02 16.59
N PRO A 95 10.27 -2.52 16.20
CA PRO A 95 9.69 -2.82 14.91
C PRO A 95 10.51 -2.19 13.78
N ILE A 96 10.71 -2.97 12.72
CA ILE A 96 11.43 -2.50 11.54
C ILE A 96 10.44 -1.83 10.60
N GLY A 97 10.92 -0.77 9.95
CA GLY A 97 10.15 -0.06 8.97
C GLY A 97 10.28 -0.64 7.57
N ILE A 98 9.16 -1.05 6.96
CA ILE A 98 9.12 -1.51 5.57
C ILE A 98 8.26 -0.57 4.73
N HIS A 99 8.69 -0.31 3.48
CA HIS A 99 7.87 0.46 2.54
C HIS A 99 6.76 -0.43 1.95
N PRO A 100 5.49 0.02 1.88
CA PRO A 100 4.36 -0.83 1.47
C PRO A 100 4.46 -1.38 0.03
N SER A 101 5.22 -0.74 -0.86
CA SER A 101 5.44 -1.28 -2.22
C SER A 101 6.32 -2.54 -2.27
N LYS A 102 6.99 -2.90 -1.16
CA LYS A 102 7.81 -4.12 -1.04
C LYS A 102 7.03 -5.31 -0.46
N VAL A 103 5.72 -5.15 -0.33
CA VAL A 103 4.83 -6.02 0.44
C VAL A 103 3.61 -6.36 -0.42
N VAL A 104 3.02 -7.53 -0.21
CA VAL A 104 1.76 -7.96 -0.82
C VAL A 104 0.74 -8.17 0.28
N VAL A 105 -0.50 -7.72 0.06
CA VAL A 105 -1.60 -7.93 0.99
C VAL A 105 -2.18 -9.32 0.80
N THR A 106 -2.20 -10.11 1.86
CA THR A 106 -2.73 -11.49 1.88
C THR A 106 -4.17 -11.49 2.36
N ASN A 107 -4.49 -10.80 3.46
CA ASN A 107 -5.85 -10.61 3.97
C ASN A 107 -6.19 -9.14 4.22
N LEU A 108 -7.43 -8.76 3.91
CA LEU A 108 -7.92 -7.39 4.03
C LEU A 108 -8.84 -7.24 5.24
N LYS A 109 -8.65 -6.18 6.03
CA LYS A 109 -9.65 -5.76 7.02
C LYS A 109 -10.80 -5.04 6.33
N ILE A 110 -11.90 -5.76 6.05
CA ILE A 110 -13.07 -5.21 5.38
C ILE A 110 -13.90 -4.33 6.33
N ASP A 111 -14.26 -3.14 5.85
CA ASP A 111 -15.28 -2.27 6.43
C ASP A 111 -16.10 -1.64 5.29
N LYS A 112 -17.21 -0.96 5.60
CA LYS A 112 -18.09 -0.32 4.60
C LYS A 112 -17.31 0.59 3.64
N SER A 113 -16.34 1.34 4.16
CA SER A 113 -15.54 2.27 3.36
C SER A 113 -14.55 1.57 2.42
N ARG A 114 -13.98 0.43 2.84
CA ARG A 114 -13.01 -0.35 2.09
C ARG A 114 -13.71 -1.15 1.00
N GLN A 115 -14.90 -1.68 1.29
CA GLN A 115 -15.75 -2.31 0.29
C GLN A 115 -16.08 -1.32 -0.83
N ALA A 116 -16.57 -0.12 -0.50
CA ALA A 116 -16.84 0.93 -1.50
C ALA A 116 -15.60 1.32 -2.35
N ILE A 117 -14.39 1.26 -1.78
CA ILE A 117 -13.15 1.49 -2.54
C ILE A 117 -12.86 0.34 -3.50
N LEU A 118 -13.06 -0.90 -3.07
CA LEU A 118 -12.87 -2.10 -3.91
C LEU A 118 -13.87 -2.10 -5.06
N ASP A 119 -15.15 -1.85 -4.78
CA ASP A 119 -16.21 -1.81 -5.78
C ASP A 119 -15.93 -0.73 -6.83
N ARG A 120 -15.55 0.49 -6.41
CA ARG A 120 -15.15 1.57 -7.34
C ARG A 120 -13.88 1.24 -8.16
N LYS A 121 -13.00 0.40 -7.62
CA LYS A 121 -11.76 -0.02 -8.30
C LYS A 121 -11.93 -1.24 -9.17
N ASN A 122 -13.03 -1.98 -9.01
CA ASN A 122 -13.29 -3.22 -9.73
C ASN A 122 -13.24 -2.96 -11.24
N SER A 123 -12.18 -3.44 -11.90
CA SER A 123 -11.97 -3.19 -13.32
C SER A 123 -12.92 -3.99 -14.21
N ALA A 124 -13.46 -5.12 -13.73
CA ALA A 124 -14.41 -5.92 -14.50
C ALA A 124 -15.73 -5.15 -14.67
N SER A 125 -16.23 -4.54 -13.57
CA SER A 125 -17.44 -3.70 -13.63
C SER A 125 -17.30 -2.49 -14.57
N LYS A 126 -16.09 -1.92 -14.69
CA LYS A 126 -15.83 -0.77 -15.56
C LYS A 126 -15.73 -1.13 -17.04
N LYS A 127 -15.25 -2.33 -17.37
CA LYS A 127 -15.19 -2.81 -18.75
C LYS A 127 -16.60 -3.05 -19.28
N ASN A 128 -17.43 -3.75 -18.51
CA ASN A 128 -18.81 -4.05 -18.91
C ASN A 128 -19.66 -2.78 -19.09
N ALA A 129 -19.44 -1.73 -18.30
CA ALA A 129 -20.13 -0.45 -18.44
C ALA A 129 -19.63 0.43 -19.60
N MET A 130 -18.55 0.05 -20.28
CA MET A 130 -17.98 0.75 -21.43
C MET A 130 -18.29 0.03 -22.76
N GLU A 131 -18.71 -1.23 -22.68
CA GLU A 131 -19.16 -2.06 -23.81
C GLU A 131 -20.69 -2.00 -24.03
N GLN A 132 -21.43 -1.38 -23.10
CA GLN A 132 -22.83 -0.98 -23.23
C GLN A 132 -22.92 0.50 -23.60
#